data_AF-A0A8J7LJ61-F1
#
_entry.id   AF-A0A8J7LJ61-F1
#
_cell.length_a   1.000
_cell.length_b   1.000
_cell.length_c   1.000
_cell.angle_alpha   90.00
_cell.angle_beta   90.00
_cell.angle_gamma   90.00
#
_symmetry.space_group_name_H-M   'P 1'
#
loop_
_entity.id
_entity.type
_entity.pdbx_description
1 polymer ?
#
loop_
_entity_poly.entity_id
_entity_poly.type
_entity_poly.pdbx_seq_one_letter_code
_entity_poly.pdbx_strand_id
1 'polypeptide(L)'
;MQETIIEAILKNKEPTSYPPCPDCQGEVVSRTSSRGQQEYTCKNPECKRNFSESTKDKPRTELDNPECPDCGSNKVHKKGISQKTGEVKYTCYKCLRSFRDSTRDRKSRLLTEKSRIEKVSKIKSENRPSCPDCNGTWIRKKGIEPTTKEQKYYCNDCTRIFTESTRNKPRPIHPDCPECGSDKVISRGSRAGLPYYRCKSCTAFFKEYSNDPPCPDCQSNRIKKAGTRRNQQQYSCKDCGRRFTESTKDKPSNSQQIFNFESDFWDLREMGVKFPPSTNWFTANFEHITQNWLKQAAKQSTKFNATTRTGGTCLSKLDDIKKFSRFLGVNYRNLNPSEIDRDCILNFLIYLQREYPDSKSINTRREAIKQLDEFIKLSHRFNWLNIANPNLIFPEDLPRLSKSGKTFDQIIPDEVIEQVISNLDGLPIHFARMVLLKLAVPIRVSEVCGMRFDCLRQDAEGDWWLHFWDYKLNKEHNPVPISRELVKVIQAQQQLTKGVVEENYQYLFCARNGAQKKDGTFNYIAHPPGASSFRFALKQFTEDRNITYQGRIYKDLSKTHRFRHTGASELINKGMPLLMVQEILGHETPEMTLVYAKLYDKTLKKTWQETSPKIVDKLV
;
A
#
# COMPACT_ATOMS: atom_id res chain seq x y z
N MET A 1 29.75 -0.47 18.65
CA MET A 1 28.88 -0.63 17.47
C MET A 1 27.44 -0.25 17.79
N GLN A 2 26.82 -0.79 18.85
CA GLN A 2 25.46 -0.42 19.26
C GLN A 2 25.31 1.07 19.65
N GLU A 3 26.26 1.63 20.42
CA GLU A 3 26.29 3.07 20.74
C GLU A 3 26.32 3.94 19.47
N THR A 4 27.06 3.50 18.46
CA THR A 4 27.23 4.21 17.18
C THR A 4 25.95 4.26 16.35
N ILE A 5 25.16 3.17 16.38
CA ILE A 5 23.84 3.09 15.72
C ILE A 5 22.81 3.96 16.44
N ILE A 6 22.78 3.89 17.77
CA ILE A 6 21.87 4.72 18.59
C ILE A 6 22.19 6.20 18.39
N GLU A 7 23.47 6.58 18.37
CA GLU A 7 23.88 7.95 18.05
C GLU A 7 23.44 8.41 16.65
N ALA A 8 23.57 7.56 15.64
CA ALA A 8 23.09 7.86 14.28
C ALA A 8 21.57 8.07 14.27
N ILE A 9 20.84 7.21 15.00
CA ILE A 9 19.39 7.32 15.18
C ILE A 9 19.01 8.63 15.88
N LEU A 10 19.79 9.08 16.86
CA LEU A 10 19.55 10.34 17.56
C LEU A 10 19.85 11.57 16.68
N LYS A 11 20.88 11.49 15.82
CA LYS A 11 21.32 12.61 14.95
C LYS A 11 20.44 12.84 13.71
N ASN A 12 19.26 12.22 13.63
CA ASN A 12 18.35 12.27 12.46
C ASN A 12 18.99 11.81 11.14
N LYS A 13 20.13 11.11 11.19
CA LYS A 13 20.77 10.57 9.99
C LYS A 13 20.21 9.18 9.75
N GLU A 14 19.68 8.91 8.55
CA GLU A 14 19.45 7.53 8.15
C GLU A 14 20.80 6.81 8.17
N PRO A 15 21.01 5.79 9.02
CA PRO A 15 22.32 5.17 9.10
C PRO A 15 22.50 4.32 7.85
N THR A 16 23.29 4.82 6.90
CA THR A 16 23.57 4.09 5.66
C THR A 16 24.67 3.07 5.94
N SER A 17 24.32 1.81 6.23
CA SER A 17 25.28 0.69 6.30
C SER A 17 25.63 0.15 4.90
N TYR A 18 25.85 1.02 3.91
CA TYR A 18 26.23 0.54 2.59
C TYR A 18 27.71 0.14 2.58
N PRO A 19 28.09 -0.98 1.92
CA PRO A 19 29.50 -1.30 1.72
C PRO A 19 30.17 -0.17 0.92
N PRO A 20 31.38 0.28 1.33
CA PRO A 20 32.08 1.32 0.59
C PRO A 20 32.46 0.82 -0.81
N CYS A 21 32.61 1.76 -1.75
CA CYS A 21 32.99 1.42 -3.12
C CYS A 21 34.33 0.64 -3.14
N PRO A 22 34.42 -0.54 -3.80
CA PRO A 22 35.65 -1.33 -3.84
C PRO A 22 36.86 -0.59 -4.40
N ASP A 23 36.63 0.35 -5.33
CA ASP A 23 37.71 1.03 -6.06
C ASP A 23 38.19 2.33 -5.41
N CYS A 24 37.28 3.08 -4.78
CA CYS A 24 37.61 4.42 -4.25
C CYS A 24 37.20 4.63 -2.79
N GLN A 25 36.64 3.60 -2.15
CA GLN A 25 36.12 3.66 -0.78
C GLN A 25 35.01 4.72 -0.54
N GLY A 26 34.52 5.39 -1.59
CA GLY A 26 33.51 6.43 -1.51
C GLY A 26 32.08 5.90 -1.29
N GLU A 27 31.18 6.81 -0.92
CA GLU A 27 29.76 6.50 -0.70
C GLU A 27 29.07 5.89 -1.93
N VAL A 28 28.12 4.99 -1.67
CA VAL A 28 27.34 4.30 -2.69
C VAL A 28 25.84 4.49 -2.46
N VAL A 29 25.05 4.28 -3.52
CA VAL A 29 23.59 4.17 -3.46
C VAL A 29 23.17 2.78 -3.89
N SER A 30 22.20 2.16 -3.22
CA SER A 30 21.70 0.83 -3.56
C SER A 30 20.42 0.87 -4.41
N ARG A 31 20.23 -0.14 -5.25
CA ARG A 31 19.01 -0.42 -6.01
C ARG A 31 18.75 -1.92 -6.03
N THR A 32 17.51 -2.33 -5.84
CA THR A 32 17.12 -3.73 -6.06
C THR A 32 16.79 -3.98 -7.54
N SER A 33 17.46 -4.95 -8.15
CA SER A 33 17.21 -5.34 -9.54
C SER A 33 15.86 -6.07 -9.69
N SER A 34 15.37 -6.22 -10.92
CA SER A 34 14.12 -6.96 -11.20
C SER A 34 14.17 -8.44 -10.81
N ARG A 35 15.36 -8.96 -10.47
CA ARG A 35 15.60 -10.32 -9.98
C ARG A 35 15.82 -10.39 -8.46
N GLY A 36 15.59 -9.29 -7.72
CA GLY A 36 15.69 -9.26 -6.27
C GLY A 36 17.11 -9.15 -5.71
N GLN A 37 18.13 -8.89 -6.55
CA GLN A 37 19.51 -8.68 -6.10
C GLN A 37 19.78 -7.20 -5.80
N GLN A 38 20.50 -6.94 -4.71
CA GLN A 38 20.96 -5.60 -4.32
C GLN A 38 22.17 -5.20 -5.18
N GLU A 39 22.02 -4.13 -5.96
CA GLU A 39 23.08 -3.51 -6.77
C GLU A 39 23.47 -2.16 -6.15
N TYR A 40 24.76 -1.85 -6.05
CA TYR A 40 25.31 -0.62 -5.50
C TYR A 40 25.99 0.19 -6.61
N THR A 41 25.78 1.50 -6.62
CA THR A 41 26.41 2.46 -7.53
C THR A 41 27.21 3.49 -6.73
N CYS A 42 28.48 3.70 -7.08
CA CYS A 42 29.30 4.73 -6.44
C CYS A 42 28.82 6.15 -6.79
N LYS A 43 28.71 7.02 -5.79
CA LYS A 43 28.33 8.44 -5.96
C LYS A 43 29.46 9.31 -6.53
N ASN A 44 30.72 8.87 -6.47
CA ASN A 44 31.85 9.62 -7.03
C ASN A 44 31.69 9.73 -8.57
N PRO A 45 31.60 10.95 -9.15
CA PRO A 45 31.42 11.19 -10.57
C PRO A 45 32.51 10.57 -11.46
N GLU A 46 33.71 10.38 -10.93
CA GLU A 46 34.86 9.81 -11.64
C GLU A 46 34.86 8.27 -11.57
N CYS A 47 34.41 7.70 -10.44
CA CYS A 47 34.39 6.25 -10.26
C CYS A 47 33.21 5.58 -10.99
N LYS A 48 31.96 6.02 -10.72
CA LYS A 48 30.70 5.49 -11.29
C LYS A 48 30.57 3.96 -11.34
N ARG A 49 31.30 3.24 -10.49
CA ARG A 49 31.27 1.77 -10.44
C ARG A 49 29.90 1.26 -9.98
N ASN A 50 29.41 0.24 -10.68
CA ASN A 50 28.26 -0.56 -10.28
C ASN A 50 28.75 -1.93 -9.81
N PHE A 51 28.29 -2.42 -8.67
CA PHE A 51 28.67 -3.73 -8.14
C PHE A 51 27.55 -4.32 -7.27
N SER A 52 27.45 -5.64 -7.16
CA SER A 52 26.63 -6.35 -6.16
C SER A 52 27.53 -7.04 -5.14
N GLU A 53 26.96 -7.62 -4.08
CA GLU A 53 27.74 -8.45 -3.14
C GLU A 53 28.48 -9.59 -3.84
N SER A 54 27.87 -10.20 -4.86
CA SER A 54 28.47 -11.27 -5.66
C SER A 54 29.56 -10.83 -6.64
N THR A 55 29.73 -9.52 -6.87
CA THR A 55 30.72 -8.98 -7.81
C THR A 55 31.66 -7.96 -7.17
N LYS A 56 31.61 -7.82 -5.84
CA LYS A 56 32.39 -6.84 -5.09
C LYS A 56 33.90 -7.02 -5.31
N ASP A 57 34.34 -8.27 -5.44
CA ASP A 57 35.76 -8.64 -5.58
C ASP A 57 36.25 -8.78 -7.04
N LYS A 58 35.42 -8.46 -8.04
CA LYS A 58 35.82 -8.55 -9.45
C LYS A 58 36.39 -7.22 -9.94
N PRO A 59 37.60 -7.18 -10.53
CA PRO A 59 38.15 -5.94 -11.12
C PRO A 59 37.31 -5.48 -12.32
N ARG A 60 37.30 -4.17 -12.56
CA ARG A 60 36.57 -3.53 -13.66
C ARG A 60 37.19 -3.96 -14.99
N THR A 61 36.51 -4.82 -15.75
CA THR A 61 36.92 -5.14 -17.12
C THR A 61 36.47 -4.04 -18.09
N GLU A 62 37.42 -3.37 -18.73
CA GLU A 62 37.15 -2.52 -19.89
C GLU A 62 36.66 -3.43 -21.03
N LEU A 63 35.43 -3.18 -21.51
CA LEU A 63 34.83 -3.91 -22.63
C LEU A 63 34.78 -2.96 -23.83
N ASP A 64 35.62 -3.23 -24.83
CA ASP A 64 35.61 -2.58 -26.14
C ASP A 64 34.22 -2.71 -26.79
N ASN A 65 33.49 -1.60 -26.91
CA ASN A 65 32.22 -1.55 -27.64
C ASN A 65 32.47 -1.23 -29.12
N PRO A 66 31.78 -1.90 -30.07
CA PRO A 66 31.97 -1.65 -31.49
C PRO A 66 31.41 -0.28 -31.93
N GLU A 67 32.05 0.36 -32.90
CA GLU A 67 31.58 1.62 -33.49
C GLU A 67 30.32 1.43 -34.35
N CYS A 68 29.41 2.41 -34.29
CA CYS A 68 28.20 2.40 -35.10
C CYS A 68 28.53 2.57 -36.60
N PRO A 69 28.17 1.63 -37.48
CA PRO A 69 28.53 1.68 -38.91
C PRO A 69 27.82 2.79 -39.69
N ASP A 70 26.69 3.34 -39.20
CA ASP A 70 25.98 4.43 -39.86
C ASP A 70 26.50 5.83 -39.47
N CYS A 71 27.18 5.98 -38.32
CA CYS A 71 27.58 7.32 -37.84
C CYS A 71 28.91 7.41 -37.08
N GLY A 72 29.67 6.30 -36.97
CA GLY A 72 31.00 6.23 -36.34
C GLY A 72 31.01 6.38 -34.82
N SER A 73 29.85 6.44 -34.15
CA SER A 73 29.79 6.66 -32.70
C SER A 73 30.07 5.38 -31.93
N ASN A 74 31.02 5.42 -30.99
CA ASN A 74 31.30 4.37 -29.99
C ASN A 74 30.28 4.32 -28.82
N LYS A 75 29.39 5.32 -28.72
CA LYS A 75 28.27 5.32 -27.76
C LYS A 75 27.13 4.41 -28.24
N VAL A 76 27.25 3.13 -27.93
CA VAL A 76 26.26 2.09 -28.27
C VAL A 76 25.82 1.31 -27.02
N HIS A 77 24.59 0.81 -27.02
CA HIS A 77 24.13 -0.11 -25.96
C HIS A 77 23.78 -1.49 -26.54
N LYS A 78 24.21 -2.54 -25.84
CA LYS A 78 23.91 -3.94 -26.17
C LYS A 78 22.46 -4.26 -25.79
N LYS A 79 21.64 -4.63 -26.79
CA LYS A 79 20.22 -5.02 -26.60
C LYS A 79 20.04 -6.49 -26.23
N GLY A 80 21.01 -7.35 -26.55
CA GLY A 80 20.93 -8.78 -26.32
C GLY A 80 21.63 -9.60 -27.40
N ILE A 81 21.55 -10.92 -27.27
CA ILE A 81 22.15 -11.89 -28.20
C ILE A 81 21.03 -12.62 -28.92
N SER A 82 21.14 -12.74 -30.25
CA SER A 82 20.19 -13.51 -31.06
C SER A 82 20.30 -15.01 -30.73
N GLN A 83 19.23 -15.61 -30.21
CA GLN A 83 19.22 -17.04 -29.87
C GLN A 83 19.38 -17.98 -31.08
N LYS A 84 19.11 -17.50 -32.30
CA LYS A 84 19.28 -18.30 -33.53
C LYS A 84 20.68 -18.20 -34.16
N THR A 85 21.41 -17.11 -33.92
CA THR A 85 22.66 -16.81 -34.66
C THR A 85 23.86 -16.51 -33.76
N GLY A 86 23.68 -16.38 -32.44
CA GLY A 86 24.75 -16.00 -31.51
C GLY A 86 25.23 -14.55 -31.63
N GLU A 87 24.72 -13.79 -32.61
CA GLU A 87 25.16 -12.40 -32.86
C GLU A 87 24.65 -11.43 -31.79
N VAL A 88 25.53 -10.49 -31.39
CA VAL A 88 25.20 -9.41 -30.47
C VAL A 88 24.55 -8.24 -31.21
N LYS A 89 23.41 -7.75 -30.71
CA LYS A 89 22.69 -6.62 -31.29
C LYS A 89 22.92 -5.34 -30.49
N TYR A 90 23.32 -4.27 -31.15
CA TYR A 90 23.60 -2.96 -30.57
C TYR A 90 22.58 -1.91 -31.03
N THR A 91 22.42 -0.83 -30.27
CA THR A 91 21.70 0.38 -30.71
C THR A 91 22.52 1.61 -30.40
N CYS A 92 22.69 2.48 -31.39
CA CYS A 92 23.44 3.72 -31.25
C CYS A 92 22.58 4.82 -30.62
N TYR A 93 23.14 5.55 -29.64
CA TYR A 93 22.44 6.68 -29.02
C TYR A 93 22.31 7.90 -29.94
N LYS A 94 23.21 8.05 -30.92
CA LYS A 94 23.26 9.23 -31.79
C LYS A 94 22.24 9.15 -32.93
N CYS A 95 22.18 8.03 -33.64
CA CYS A 95 21.26 7.86 -34.77
C CYS A 95 20.03 6.98 -34.46
N LEU A 96 19.95 6.43 -33.23
CA LEU A 96 18.89 5.54 -32.77
C LEU A 96 18.68 4.27 -33.61
N ARG A 97 19.62 3.96 -34.52
CA ARG A 97 19.58 2.74 -35.33
C ARG A 97 20.18 1.56 -34.58
N SER A 98 19.59 0.39 -34.81
CA SER A 98 20.10 -0.87 -34.31
C SER A 98 20.94 -1.57 -35.38
N PHE A 99 22.10 -2.08 -34.99
CA PHE A 99 23.00 -2.84 -35.88
C PHE A 99 23.48 -4.11 -35.17
N ARG A 100 24.12 -5.02 -35.92
CA ARG A 100 24.69 -6.27 -35.38
C ARG A 100 26.19 -6.25 -35.60
N ASP A 101 26.89 -6.92 -34.73
CA ASP A 101 28.34 -7.05 -34.79
C ASP A 101 28.70 -8.24 -35.69
N SER A 102 28.72 -7.99 -37.00
CA SER A 102 29.37 -8.88 -37.95
C SER A 102 30.02 -8.05 -39.06
N THR A 103 31.31 -8.30 -39.29
CA THR A 103 32.20 -7.70 -40.28
C THR A 103 31.81 -8.04 -41.74
N ARG A 104 30.55 -8.39 -42.02
CA ARG A 104 30.09 -8.94 -43.31
C ARG A 104 29.06 -8.12 -44.08
N ASP A 105 28.65 -6.93 -43.63
CA ASP A 105 27.58 -6.17 -44.30
C ASP A 105 28.02 -4.85 -44.97
N ARG A 106 29.25 -4.81 -45.50
CA ARG A 106 29.76 -3.70 -46.33
C ARG A 106 29.55 -3.88 -47.85
N LYS A 107 29.04 -5.04 -48.30
CA LYS A 107 28.88 -5.37 -49.74
C LYS A 107 27.44 -5.56 -50.25
N SER A 108 26.42 -5.49 -49.39
CA SER A 108 25.01 -5.75 -49.80
C SER A 108 24.19 -4.50 -50.19
N ARG A 109 24.75 -3.28 -50.05
CA ARG A 109 24.03 -2.01 -50.31
C ARG A 109 24.32 -1.33 -51.65
N LEU A 110 25.06 -1.96 -52.56
CA LEU A 110 25.38 -1.39 -53.89
C LEU A 110 24.47 -1.85 -55.04
N LEU A 111 23.38 -2.57 -54.74
CA LEU A 111 22.39 -3.01 -55.72
C LEU A 111 20.99 -2.59 -55.26
N THR A 112 20.61 -1.32 -55.47
CA THR A 112 19.22 -0.84 -55.66
C THR A 112 19.08 0.69 -55.85
N GLU A 113 20.15 1.44 -56.12
CA GLU A 113 20.07 2.90 -56.40
C GLU A 113 19.63 3.22 -57.84
N LYS A 114 19.68 2.26 -58.79
CA LYS A 114 19.39 2.49 -60.22
C LYS A 114 17.92 2.34 -60.65
N SER A 115 16.97 1.99 -59.77
CA SER A 115 15.56 1.77 -60.18
C SER A 115 14.55 2.85 -59.74
N ARG A 116 14.99 3.95 -59.12
CA ARG A 116 14.07 4.99 -58.60
C ARG A 116 13.99 6.29 -59.40
N ILE A 117 14.78 6.46 -60.47
CA ILE A 117 14.85 7.74 -61.21
C ILE A 117 14.04 7.75 -62.53
N GLU A 118 13.50 6.62 -63.00
CA GLU A 118 12.82 6.55 -64.31
C GLU A 118 11.28 6.53 -64.31
N LYS A 119 10.59 6.90 -63.22
CA LYS A 119 9.09 6.91 -63.19
C LYS A 119 8.45 8.25 -62.88
N VAL A 120 8.97 9.33 -63.43
CA VAL A 120 8.24 10.62 -63.48
C VAL A 120 8.43 11.30 -64.84
N SER A 121 7.63 10.92 -65.84
CA SER A 121 7.32 11.80 -66.97
C SER A 121 5.97 11.48 -67.63
N LYS A 122 5.15 12.55 -67.70
CA LYS A 122 4.06 12.87 -68.63
C LYS A 122 3.27 11.73 -69.31
N ILE A 123 1.97 11.63 -68.98
CA ILE A 123 0.90 11.36 -69.97
C ILE A 123 -0.25 12.36 -69.72
N LYS A 124 -0.69 13.00 -70.80
CA LYS A 124 -1.67 14.08 -70.92
C LYS A 124 -3.09 13.68 -70.48
N SER A 125 -3.88 14.72 -70.19
CA SER A 125 -5.34 14.83 -70.26
C SER A 125 -5.93 13.87 -71.31
N GLU A 126 -6.89 13.02 -70.98
CA GLU A 126 -8.32 13.33 -70.92
C GLU A 126 -9.02 12.42 -69.87
N ASN A 127 -10.13 12.87 -69.28
CA ASN A 127 -10.93 12.18 -68.25
C ASN A 127 -10.38 12.09 -66.81
N ARG A 128 -10.00 13.22 -66.19
CA ARG A 128 -9.95 13.32 -64.71
C ARG A 128 -11.13 14.15 -64.19
N PRO A 129 -11.91 13.65 -63.21
CA PRO A 129 -13.04 14.40 -62.65
C PRO A 129 -12.53 15.63 -61.88
N SER A 130 -13.28 16.74 -61.94
CA SER A 130 -13.09 17.90 -61.06
C SER A 130 -13.48 17.59 -59.62
N CYS A 131 -12.87 18.29 -58.66
CA CYS A 131 -13.13 18.05 -57.24
C CYS A 131 -14.56 18.48 -56.89
N PRO A 132 -15.40 17.63 -56.29
CA PRO A 132 -16.79 17.99 -55.99
C PRO A 132 -16.93 19.11 -54.95
N ASP A 133 -15.96 19.28 -54.04
CA ASP A 133 -16.07 20.25 -52.95
C ASP A 133 -15.58 21.65 -53.34
N CYS A 134 -14.54 21.75 -54.18
CA CYS A 134 -13.90 23.03 -54.50
C CYS A 134 -13.77 23.31 -56.01
N ASN A 135 -14.30 22.41 -56.86
CA ASN A 135 -14.20 22.44 -58.32
C ASN A 135 -12.77 22.52 -58.91
N GLY A 136 -11.73 22.35 -58.09
CA GLY A 136 -10.33 22.38 -58.54
C GLY A 136 -10.00 21.24 -59.51
N THR A 137 -9.18 21.54 -60.51
CA THR A 137 -8.76 20.59 -61.55
C THR A 137 -7.44 19.88 -61.22
N TRP A 138 -6.74 20.30 -60.16
CA TRP A 138 -5.43 19.74 -59.78
C TRP A 138 -5.54 18.45 -58.96
N ILE A 139 -5.84 17.36 -59.66
CA ILE A 139 -6.20 16.07 -59.06
C ILE A 139 -5.25 14.95 -59.51
N ARG A 140 -4.83 14.12 -58.55
CA ARG A 140 -3.97 12.93 -58.80
C ARG A 140 -4.62 11.64 -58.35
N LYS A 141 -4.32 10.54 -59.05
CA LYS A 141 -4.76 9.19 -58.68
C LYS A 141 -4.05 8.73 -57.41
N LYS A 142 -4.80 8.20 -56.43
CA LYS A 142 -4.31 7.76 -55.11
C LYS A 142 -4.65 6.27 -54.86
N GLY A 143 -4.40 5.43 -55.86
CA GLY A 143 -4.68 3.99 -55.80
C GLY A 143 -6.16 3.64 -55.97
N ILE A 144 -6.49 2.36 -55.77
CA ILE A 144 -7.85 1.81 -55.93
C ILE A 144 -8.42 1.49 -54.54
N GLU A 145 -9.71 1.76 -54.31
CA GLU A 145 -10.41 1.38 -53.08
C GLU A 145 -10.50 -0.16 -52.97
N PRO A 146 -10.01 -0.78 -51.89
CA PRO A 146 -9.94 -2.25 -51.80
C PRO A 146 -11.31 -2.93 -51.84
N THR A 147 -12.35 -2.29 -51.31
CA THR A 147 -13.70 -2.83 -51.18
C THR A 147 -14.55 -2.65 -52.42
N THR A 148 -14.59 -1.44 -52.99
CA THR A 148 -15.43 -1.14 -54.17
C THR A 148 -14.69 -1.31 -55.49
N LYS A 149 -13.37 -1.51 -55.46
CA LYS A 149 -12.47 -1.53 -56.62
C LYS A 149 -12.49 -0.25 -57.48
N GLU A 150 -13.00 0.86 -56.94
CA GLU A 150 -13.05 2.15 -57.64
C GLU A 150 -11.72 2.92 -57.55
N GLN A 151 -11.42 3.71 -58.58
CA GLN A 151 -10.25 4.60 -58.59
C GLN A 151 -10.41 5.74 -57.57
N LYS A 152 -9.47 5.87 -56.63
CA LYS A 152 -9.40 7.03 -55.72
C LYS A 152 -8.68 8.20 -56.37
N TYR A 153 -9.21 9.38 -56.17
CA TYR A 153 -8.65 10.66 -56.56
C TYR A 153 -8.34 11.51 -55.32
N TYR A 154 -7.25 12.26 -55.36
CA TYR A 154 -6.85 13.22 -54.34
C TYR A 154 -6.75 14.61 -54.97
N CYS A 155 -7.55 15.56 -54.47
CA CYS A 155 -7.44 16.97 -54.83
C CYS A 155 -6.29 17.60 -54.05
N ASN A 156 -5.34 18.26 -54.73
CA ASN A 156 -4.24 18.94 -54.07
C ASN A 156 -4.68 20.25 -53.39
N ASP A 157 -5.74 20.90 -53.89
CA ASP A 157 -6.17 22.22 -53.39
C ASP A 157 -6.91 22.11 -52.04
N CYS A 158 -7.96 21.29 -51.97
CA CYS A 158 -8.76 21.13 -50.74
C CYS A 158 -8.41 19.87 -49.93
N THR A 159 -7.46 19.06 -50.41
CA THR A 159 -6.99 17.80 -49.80
C THR A 159 -8.04 16.67 -49.72
N ARG A 160 -9.20 16.82 -50.37
CA ARG A 160 -10.27 15.81 -50.40
C ARG A 160 -9.82 14.57 -51.17
N ILE A 161 -10.15 13.39 -50.62
CA ILE A 161 -10.06 12.11 -51.31
C ILE A 161 -11.48 11.68 -51.67
N PHE A 162 -11.70 11.31 -52.92
CA PHE A 162 -13.01 10.86 -53.39
C PHE A 162 -12.87 9.81 -54.50
N THR A 163 -13.94 9.07 -54.74
CA THR A 163 -14.16 8.13 -55.86
C THR A 163 -15.41 8.57 -56.64
N GLU A 164 -15.72 7.91 -57.75
CA GLU A 164 -16.93 8.19 -58.54
C GLU A 164 -18.21 8.12 -57.68
N SER A 165 -18.37 7.05 -56.88
CA SER A 165 -19.56 6.83 -56.04
C SER A 165 -19.64 7.72 -54.79
N THR A 166 -18.50 8.27 -54.35
CA THR A 166 -18.43 9.13 -53.16
C THR A 166 -18.36 10.62 -53.51
N ARG A 167 -18.42 10.95 -54.82
CA ARG A 167 -18.33 12.32 -55.34
C ARG A 167 -19.39 13.25 -54.76
N ASN A 168 -20.59 12.75 -54.48
CA ASN A 168 -21.70 13.55 -53.94
C ASN A 168 -21.93 13.38 -52.43
N LYS A 169 -21.01 12.73 -51.69
CA LYS A 169 -21.16 12.54 -50.23
C LYS A 169 -20.48 13.67 -49.44
N PRO A 170 -21.17 14.30 -48.46
CA PRO A 170 -20.62 15.40 -47.67
C PRO A 170 -19.40 14.97 -46.83
N ARG A 171 -18.61 15.96 -46.39
CA ARG A 171 -17.37 15.73 -45.63
C ARG A 171 -17.68 15.09 -44.27
N PRO A 172 -16.88 14.10 -43.80
CA PRO A 172 -16.97 13.63 -42.42
C PRO A 172 -16.70 14.80 -41.47
N ILE A 173 -17.61 15.01 -40.51
CA ILE A 173 -17.51 16.07 -39.50
C ILE A 173 -16.24 15.79 -38.66
N HIS A 174 -15.39 16.80 -38.48
CA HIS A 174 -14.24 16.75 -37.57
C HIS A 174 -14.56 17.64 -36.36
N PRO A 175 -14.12 17.28 -35.14
CA PRO A 175 -14.34 18.11 -33.95
C PRO A 175 -13.51 19.40 -34.03
N ASP A 176 -14.05 20.48 -33.46
CA ASP A 176 -13.36 21.77 -33.35
C ASP A 176 -12.10 21.67 -32.48
N CYS A 177 -11.13 22.54 -32.75
CA CYS A 177 -9.89 22.53 -31.99
C CYS A 177 -10.13 22.98 -30.54
N PRO A 178 -9.78 22.18 -29.53
CA PRO A 178 -10.02 22.54 -28.14
C PRO A 178 -9.14 23.67 -27.60
N GLU A 179 -8.04 23.97 -28.28
CA GLU A 179 -7.13 25.05 -27.87
C GLU A 179 -7.54 26.41 -28.46
N CYS A 180 -8.27 26.44 -29.59
CA CYS A 180 -8.56 27.71 -30.28
C CYS A 180 -9.95 27.80 -30.95
N GLY A 181 -10.79 26.77 -30.84
CA GLY A 181 -12.15 26.74 -31.40
C GLY A 181 -12.26 26.63 -32.93
N SER A 182 -11.15 26.47 -33.65
CA SER A 182 -11.15 26.43 -35.12
C SER A 182 -11.65 25.09 -35.67
N ASP A 183 -12.51 25.15 -36.69
CA ASP A 183 -13.04 24.04 -37.49
C ASP A 183 -12.02 23.50 -38.53
N LYS A 184 -10.91 24.22 -38.75
CA LYS A 184 -9.85 23.89 -39.71
C LYS A 184 -8.92 22.78 -39.20
N VAL A 185 -9.49 21.60 -38.97
CA VAL A 185 -8.83 20.44 -38.37
C VAL A 185 -8.59 19.34 -39.43
N ILE A 186 -7.40 18.72 -39.39
CA ILE A 186 -7.05 17.59 -40.25
C ILE A 186 -6.77 16.33 -39.43
N SER A 187 -7.39 15.21 -39.82
CA SER A 187 -7.06 13.90 -39.27
C SER A 187 -5.67 13.45 -39.72
N ARG A 188 -4.88 12.90 -38.80
CA ARG A 188 -3.54 12.35 -39.01
C ARG A 188 -3.48 10.83 -38.80
N GLY A 189 -4.64 10.17 -38.79
CA GLY A 189 -4.78 8.74 -38.53
C GLY A 189 -5.12 8.44 -37.07
N SER A 190 -4.81 7.23 -36.61
CA SER A 190 -5.15 6.78 -35.26
C SER A 190 -3.88 6.50 -34.44
N ARG A 191 -3.86 6.92 -33.17
CA ARG A 191 -2.72 6.66 -32.27
C ARG A 191 -3.21 6.06 -30.95
N ALA A 192 -2.89 4.78 -30.76
CA ALA A 192 -3.45 3.92 -29.69
C ALA A 192 -4.98 3.77 -29.80
N GLY A 193 -5.48 3.44 -30.99
CA GLY A 193 -6.89 3.14 -31.24
C GLY A 193 -7.83 4.36 -31.39
N LEU A 194 -7.41 5.55 -30.98
CA LEU A 194 -8.22 6.78 -31.07
C LEU A 194 -7.79 7.68 -32.25
N PRO A 195 -8.75 8.36 -32.92
CA PRO A 195 -8.46 9.33 -33.96
C PRO A 195 -7.61 10.50 -33.43
N TYR A 196 -6.60 10.89 -34.21
CA TYR A 196 -5.63 11.93 -33.87
C TYR A 196 -5.67 13.06 -34.89
N TYR A 197 -5.81 14.28 -34.41
CA TYR A 197 -6.04 15.46 -35.22
C TYR A 197 -4.95 16.51 -35.03
N ARG A 198 -4.77 17.35 -36.06
CA ARG A 198 -3.94 18.56 -35.99
C ARG A 198 -4.79 19.75 -36.44
N CYS A 199 -4.81 20.80 -35.63
CA CYS A 199 -5.38 22.07 -36.04
C CYS A 199 -4.44 22.76 -37.05
N LYS A 200 -4.97 23.28 -38.16
CA LYS A 200 -4.18 24.11 -39.08
C LYS A 200 -3.99 25.54 -38.59
N SER A 201 -4.89 26.06 -37.75
CA SER A 201 -4.82 27.43 -37.24
C SER A 201 -3.77 27.61 -36.14
N CYS A 202 -3.80 26.80 -35.08
CA CYS A 202 -2.84 26.92 -33.96
C CYS A 202 -1.75 25.84 -33.94
N THR A 203 -1.74 24.94 -34.93
CA THR A 203 -0.81 23.80 -35.07
C THR A 203 -0.89 22.73 -33.97
N ALA A 204 -1.75 22.92 -32.96
CA ALA A 204 -1.93 21.99 -31.85
C ALA A 204 -2.39 20.61 -32.33
N PHE A 205 -1.88 19.58 -31.68
CA PHE A 205 -2.29 18.21 -31.91
C PHE A 205 -3.16 17.74 -30.75
N PHE A 206 -4.30 17.13 -31.07
CA PHE A 206 -5.24 16.64 -30.07
C PHE A 206 -5.88 15.33 -30.52
N LYS A 207 -6.45 14.59 -29.57
CA LYS A 207 -7.22 13.37 -29.83
C LYS A 207 -8.70 13.72 -29.69
N GLU A 208 -9.56 12.95 -30.35
CA GLU A 208 -10.99 12.99 -30.01
C GLU A 208 -11.14 12.74 -28.51
N TYR A 209 -11.90 13.59 -27.82
CA TYR A 209 -12.10 13.46 -26.39
C TYR A 209 -12.70 12.08 -26.10
N SER A 210 -11.94 11.24 -25.40
CA SER A 210 -12.58 10.20 -24.60
C SER A 210 -13.49 10.90 -23.60
N ASN A 211 -14.69 10.35 -23.38
CA ASN A 211 -15.63 10.75 -22.32
C ASN A 211 -15.03 10.53 -20.91
N ASP A 212 -13.82 11.03 -20.67
CA ASP A 212 -13.12 10.86 -19.41
C ASP A 212 -13.70 11.85 -18.37
N PRO A 213 -13.94 11.41 -17.13
CA PRO A 213 -14.61 12.23 -16.12
C PRO A 213 -13.73 13.40 -15.61
N PRO A 214 -14.30 14.60 -15.35
CA PRO A 214 -13.59 15.70 -14.71
C PRO A 214 -13.08 15.30 -13.31
N CYS A 215 -12.06 16.02 -12.81
CA CYS A 215 -11.57 15.76 -11.47
C CYS A 215 -12.66 16.02 -10.40
N PRO A 216 -12.98 15.06 -9.52
CA PRO A 216 -14.04 15.23 -8.52
C PRO A 216 -13.74 16.24 -7.42
N ASP A 217 -12.51 16.78 -7.37
CA ASP A 217 -12.06 17.70 -6.32
C ASP A 217 -11.98 19.15 -6.81
N CYS A 218 -11.37 19.37 -7.97
CA CYS A 218 -11.19 20.71 -8.54
C CYS A 218 -11.93 20.93 -9.88
N GLN A 219 -12.72 19.95 -10.33
CA GLN A 219 -13.47 19.96 -11.60
C GLN A 219 -12.63 20.15 -12.87
N SER A 220 -11.30 20.15 -12.77
CA SER A 220 -10.42 20.27 -13.93
C SER A 220 -10.55 19.08 -14.89
N ASN A 221 -10.64 19.39 -16.18
CA ASN A 221 -10.59 18.43 -17.29
C ASN A 221 -9.14 18.02 -17.65
N ARG A 222 -8.12 18.59 -16.98
CA ARG A 222 -6.71 18.24 -17.22
C ARG A 222 -6.33 16.98 -16.45
N ILE A 223 -6.81 15.86 -16.94
CA ILE A 223 -6.61 14.54 -16.33
C ILE A 223 -5.74 13.63 -17.19
N LYS A 224 -5.00 12.72 -16.55
CA LYS A 224 -4.21 11.67 -17.22
C LYS A 224 -4.60 10.29 -16.71
N LYS A 225 -4.67 9.30 -17.60
CA LYS A 225 -4.87 7.89 -17.24
C LYS A 225 -3.64 7.39 -16.46
N ALA A 226 -3.88 6.86 -15.27
CA ALA A 226 -2.87 6.52 -14.26
C ALA A 226 -2.86 5.02 -13.92
N GLY A 227 -3.14 4.17 -14.92
CA GLY A 227 -3.25 2.71 -14.75
C GLY A 227 -4.67 2.26 -14.39
N THR A 228 -4.81 1.02 -13.97
CA THR A 228 -6.10 0.41 -13.58
C THR A 228 -6.04 -0.07 -12.14
N ARG A 229 -7.14 0.05 -11.40
CA ARG A 229 -7.30 -0.47 -10.03
C ARG A 229 -8.63 -1.20 -9.95
N ARG A 230 -8.63 -2.48 -9.54
CA ARG A 230 -9.84 -3.33 -9.47
C ARG A 230 -10.65 -3.31 -10.78
N ASN A 231 -9.97 -3.51 -11.92
CA ASN A 231 -10.54 -3.47 -13.28
C ASN A 231 -11.18 -2.14 -13.70
N GLN A 232 -11.02 -1.05 -12.93
CA GLN A 232 -11.49 0.28 -13.29
C GLN A 232 -10.34 1.20 -13.67
N GLN A 233 -10.56 2.08 -14.65
CA GLN A 233 -9.57 3.06 -15.11
C GLN A 233 -9.33 4.11 -14.01
N GLN A 234 -8.06 4.27 -13.61
CA GLN A 234 -7.64 5.31 -12.68
C GLN A 234 -7.19 6.55 -13.46
N TYR A 235 -7.54 7.72 -12.95
CA TYR A 235 -7.21 9.04 -13.45
C TYR A 235 -6.34 9.78 -12.43
N SER A 236 -5.54 10.72 -12.90
CA SER A 236 -4.75 11.63 -12.08
C SER A 236 -4.95 13.04 -12.61
N CYS A 237 -5.42 13.95 -11.75
CA CYS A 237 -5.53 15.36 -12.09
C CYS A 237 -4.13 15.99 -12.15
N LYS A 238 -3.87 16.79 -13.19
CA LYS A 238 -2.60 17.52 -13.32
C LYS A 238 -2.55 18.80 -12.49
N ASP A 239 -3.70 19.34 -12.12
CA ASP A 239 -3.76 20.63 -11.41
C ASP A 239 -3.76 20.43 -9.88
N CYS A 240 -4.50 19.44 -9.35
CA CYS A 240 -4.50 19.14 -7.89
C CYS A 240 -3.74 17.85 -7.51
N GLY A 241 -3.23 17.09 -8.47
CA GLY A 241 -2.48 15.85 -8.22
C GLY A 241 -3.32 14.64 -7.76
N ARG A 242 -4.63 14.83 -7.47
CA ARG A 242 -5.51 13.77 -6.98
C ARG A 242 -5.66 12.62 -7.96
N ARG A 243 -5.65 11.39 -7.44
CA ARG A 243 -5.95 10.17 -8.19
C ARG A 243 -7.35 9.66 -7.89
N PHE A 244 -8.14 9.34 -8.92
CA PHE A 244 -9.55 8.96 -8.78
C PHE A 244 -9.97 7.93 -9.86
N THR A 245 -11.10 7.25 -9.70
CA THR A 245 -11.71 6.32 -10.68
C THR A 245 -13.11 6.80 -11.06
N GLU A 246 -13.71 6.29 -12.15
CA GLU A 246 -15.09 6.66 -12.55
C GLU A 246 -16.13 6.43 -11.44
N SER A 247 -15.93 5.39 -10.61
CA SER A 247 -16.75 5.05 -9.44
C SER A 247 -16.61 6.02 -8.26
N THR A 248 -15.65 6.96 -8.29
CA THR A 248 -15.43 7.93 -7.20
C THR A 248 -16.03 9.31 -7.48
N LYS A 249 -16.97 9.41 -8.43
CA LYS A 249 -17.71 10.66 -8.70
C LYS A 249 -18.44 11.21 -7.45
N ASP A 250 -18.74 10.36 -6.46
CA ASP A 250 -19.49 10.76 -5.26
C ASP A 250 -18.68 10.73 -3.95
N LYS A 251 -17.44 11.23 -3.95
CA LYS A 251 -16.77 11.56 -2.68
C LYS A 251 -16.27 13.00 -2.65
N PRO A 252 -17.14 13.96 -2.27
CA PRO A 252 -16.72 15.29 -1.88
C PRO A 252 -15.74 15.19 -0.70
N SER A 253 -14.66 15.94 -0.79
CA SER A 253 -13.82 16.29 0.36
C SER A 253 -14.63 17.30 1.19
N ASN A 254 -14.86 17.03 2.47
CA ASN A 254 -15.37 18.01 3.45
C ASN A 254 -16.81 18.56 3.26
N SER A 255 -17.80 17.69 3.13
CA SER A 255 -19.15 17.99 3.61
C SER A 255 -19.49 16.98 4.69
N GLN A 256 -19.95 17.42 5.87
CA GLN A 256 -20.55 16.55 6.89
C GLN A 256 -21.59 15.67 6.20
N GLN A 257 -21.24 14.42 5.91
CA GLN A 257 -22.17 13.46 5.34
C GLN A 257 -23.20 13.19 6.45
N ILE A 258 -24.44 13.55 6.16
CA ILE A 258 -25.57 13.25 7.01
C ILE A 258 -25.73 11.74 6.95
N PHE A 259 -25.65 11.09 8.11
CA PHE A 259 -25.82 9.65 8.25
C PHE A 259 -27.07 9.17 7.48
N ASN A 260 -26.88 8.30 6.49
CA ASN A 260 -27.96 7.70 5.70
C ASN A 260 -28.08 6.20 5.99
N PHE A 261 -29.17 5.82 6.66
CA PHE A 261 -29.45 4.43 7.02
C PHE A 261 -29.63 3.51 5.80
N GLU A 262 -30.19 4.02 4.70
CA GLU A 262 -30.46 3.22 3.51
C GLU A 262 -29.18 2.81 2.77
N SER A 263 -28.09 3.58 2.93
CA SER A 263 -26.78 3.26 2.34
C SER A 263 -26.24 1.91 2.84
N ASP A 264 -25.54 1.17 1.97
CA ASP A 264 -24.78 -0.03 2.36
C ASP A 264 -23.35 0.29 2.81
N PHE A 265 -22.96 1.56 2.80
CA PHE A 265 -21.67 2.05 3.25
C PHE A 265 -21.87 3.17 4.27
N TRP A 266 -21.53 2.93 5.53
CA TRP A 266 -21.66 3.92 6.60
C TRP A 266 -20.27 4.31 7.10
N ASP A 267 -19.97 5.60 7.12
CA ASP A 267 -18.82 6.11 7.87
C ASP A 267 -19.20 6.23 9.35
N LEU A 268 -18.65 5.35 10.19
CA LEU A 268 -19.03 5.31 11.61
C LEU A 268 -18.65 6.61 12.36
N ARG A 269 -17.75 7.44 11.80
CA ARG A 269 -17.38 8.74 12.39
C ARG A 269 -18.54 9.74 12.35
N GLU A 270 -19.45 9.62 11.37
CA GLU A 270 -20.66 10.45 11.28
C GLU A 270 -21.62 10.19 12.45
N MET A 271 -21.52 9.01 13.08
CA MET A 271 -22.26 8.66 14.30
C MET A 271 -21.54 9.06 15.59
N GLY A 272 -20.43 9.79 15.51
CA GLY A 272 -19.61 10.16 16.67
C GLY A 272 -18.67 9.05 17.17
N VAL A 273 -18.56 7.93 16.44
CA VAL A 273 -17.65 6.85 16.82
C VAL A 273 -16.20 7.32 16.65
N LYS A 274 -15.44 7.27 17.73
CA LYS A 274 -14.02 7.63 17.74
C LYS A 274 -13.16 6.48 17.25
N PHE A 275 -12.16 6.79 16.44
CA PHE A 275 -11.14 5.86 15.96
C PHE A 275 -9.74 6.39 16.30
N PRO A 276 -8.73 5.53 16.44
CA PRO A 276 -7.35 5.96 16.47
C PRO A 276 -7.03 6.81 15.23
N PRO A 277 -6.30 7.93 15.35
CA PRO A 277 -5.97 8.83 14.25
C PRO A 277 -5.29 8.17 13.05
N SER A 278 -4.54 7.09 13.28
CA SER A 278 -3.87 6.31 12.25
C SER A 278 -4.79 5.38 11.43
N THR A 279 -6.09 5.33 11.76
CA THR A 279 -7.04 4.34 11.23
C THR A 279 -7.60 4.75 9.88
N ASN A 280 -7.60 3.82 8.92
CA ASN A 280 -8.21 4.00 7.60
C ASN A 280 -9.40 3.07 7.32
N TRP A 281 -9.85 2.32 8.33
CA TRP A 281 -10.95 1.36 8.26
C TRP A 281 -12.10 1.82 9.16
N PHE A 282 -12.79 2.89 8.78
CA PHE A 282 -13.91 3.45 9.56
C PHE A 282 -15.30 3.17 8.93
N THR A 283 -15.31 2.50 7.77
CA THR A 283 -16.54 2.23 7.02
C THR A 283 -17.14 0.88 7.36
N ALA A 284 -18.39 0.86 7.84
CA ALA A 284 -19.20 -0.35 7.88
C ALA A 284 -19.76 -0.62 6.48
N ASN A 285 -19.46 -1.80 5.94
CA ASN A 285 -19.90 -2.24 4.61
C ASN A 285 -20.88 -3.42 4.74
N PHE A 286 -22.11 -3.24 4.26
CA PHE A 286 -23.21 -4.21 4.28
C PHE A 286 -23.44 -4.92 2.95
N GLU A 287 -22.74 -4.54 1.87
CA GLU A 287 -22.92 -5.02 0.49
C GLU A 287 -22.90 -6.56 0.40
N HIS A 288 -22.04 -7.21 1.18
CA HIS A 288 -21.84 -8.66 1.15
C HIS A 288 -22.84 -9.47 2.00
N ILE A 289 -23.84 -8.82 2.61
CA ILE A 289 -24.94 -9.53 3.26
C ILE A 289 -26.04 -9.76 2.23
N THR A 290 -26.26 -11.01 1.83
CA THR A 290 -27.15 -11.33 0.70
C THR A 290 -28.62 -11.43 1.10
N GLN A 291 -28.92 -11.86 2.33
CA GLN A 291 -30.29 -11.92 2.82
C GLN A 291 -30.77 -10.53 3.24
N ASN A 292 -31.81 -9.99 2.59
CA ASN A 292 -32.31 -8.63 2.85
C ASN A 292 -32.75 -8.43 4.31
N TRP A 293 -33.48 -9.39 4.89
CA TRP A 293 -33.89 -9.34 6.29
C TRP A 293 -32.67 -9.28 7.24
N LEU A 294 -31.63 -10.05 6.95
CA LEU A 294 -30.40 -10.08 7.76
C LEU A 294 -29.63 -8.78 7.62
N LYS A 295 -29.58 -8.21 6.41
CA LYS A 295 -28.93 -6.93 6.13
C LYS A 295 -29.57 -5.80 6.92
N GLN A 296 -30.90 -5.73 6.93
CA GLN A 296 -31.63 -4.70 7.68
C GLN A 296 -31.40 -4.84 9.20
N ALA A 297 -31.48 -6.05 9.75
CA ALA A 297 -31.18 -6.29 11.15
C ALA A 297 -29.70 -6.02 11.50
N ALA A 298 -28.76 -6.35 10.61
CA ALA A 298 -27.34 -6.04 10.77
C ALA A 298 -27.08 -4.53 10.79
N LYS A 299 -27.78 -3.75 9.95
CA LYS A 299 -27.75 -2.27 9.99
C LYS A 299 -28.25 -1.74 11.33
N GLN A 300 -29.39 -2.23 11.83
CA GLN A 300 -29.92 -1.82 13.15
C GLN A 300 -28.94 -2.17 14.29
N SER A 301 -28.42 -3.41 14.29
CA SER A 301 -27.43 -3.84 15.28
C SER A 301 -26.14 -3.01 15.22
N THR A 302 -25.66 -2.66 14.02
CA THR A 302 -24.45 -1.83 13.86
C THR A 302 -24.69 -0.41 14.37
N LYS A 303 -25.87 0.16 14.10
CA LYS A 303 -26.30 1.45 14.64
C LYS A 303 -26.34 1.42 16.17
N PHE A 304 -26.93 0.38 16.77
CA PHE A 304 -26.94 0.21 18.23
C PHE A 304 -25.52 0.11 18.81
N ASN A 305 -24.67 -0.74 18.22
CA ASN A 305 -23.29 -0.91 18.70
C ASN A 305 -22.47 0.38 18.57
N ALA A 306 -22.70 1.20 17.53
CA ALA A 306 -22.02 2.48 17.36
C ALA A 306 -22.26 3.46 18.52
N THR A 307 -23.38 3.35 19.23
CA THR A 307 -23.69 4.21 20.39
C THR A 307 -22.95 3.82 21.67
N THR A 308 -22.49 2.57 21.78
CA THR A 308 -21.97 2.01 23.05
C THR A 308 -20.58 1.38 22.94
N ARG A 309 -20.08 1.14 21.72
CA ARG A 309 -18.86 0.36 21.46
C ARG A 309 -17.86 1.14 20.61
N THR A 310 -16.61 0.71 20.66
CA THR A 310 -15.56 1.24 19.78
C THR A 310 -15.83 0.83 18.33
N GLY A 311 -15.33 1.63 17.37
CA GLY A 311 -15.51 1.34 15.95
C GLY A 311 -14.94 -0.02 15.53
N GLY A 312 -13.81 -0.43 16.10
CA GLY A 312 -13.24 -1.77 15.86
C GLY A 312 -14.16 -2.91 16.30
N THR A 313 -14.82 -2.75 17.45
CA THR A 313 -15.82 -3.72 17.93
C THR A 313 -17.02 -3.76 16.98
N CYS A 314 -17.55 -2.61 16.56
CA CYS A 314 -18.69 -2.56 15.64
C CYS A 314 -18.40 -3.31 14.34
N LEU A 315 -17.23 -3.06 13.74
CA LEU A 315 -16.82 -3.69 12.49
C LEU A 315 -16.55 -5.19 12.66
N SER A 316 -15.93 -5.62 13.76
CA SER A 316 -15.73 -7.04 14.06
C SER A 316 -17.07 -7.78 14.18
N LYS A 317 -18.04 -7.21 14.91
CA LYS A 317 -19.38 -7.80 15.05
C LYS A 317 -20.09 -7.92 13.71
N LEU A 318 -20.02 -6.87 12.87
CA LEU A 318 -20.56 -6.91 11.52
C LEU A 318 -19.87 -8.00 10.67
N ASP A 319 -18.56 -8.15 10.78
CA ASP A 319 -17.81 -9.20 10.08
C ASP A 319 -18.15 -10.62 10.55
N ASP A 320 -18.61 -10.80 11.79
CA ASP A 320 -19.14 -12.07 12.29
C ASP A 320 -20.55 -12.35 11.74
N ILE A 321 -21.41 -11.33 11.66
CA ILE A 321 -22.73 -11.45 10.98
C ILE A 321 -22.55 -11.82 9.50
N LYS A 322 -21.56 -11.26 8.80
CA LYS A 322 -21.24 -11.62 7.41
C LYS A 322 -20.85 -13.10 7.26
N LYS A 323 -20.21 -13.71 8.26
CA LYS A 323 -19.91 -15.17 8.23
C LYS A 323 -21.21 -15.97 8.24
N PHE A 324 -22.17 -15.57 9.07
CA PHE A 324 -23.49 -16.19 9.10
C PHE A 324 -24.26 -15.97 7.79
N SER A 325 -24.23 -14.76 7.22
CA SER A 325 -24.84 -14.49 5.91
C SER A 325 -24.27 -15.37 4.79
N ARG A 326 -22.93 -15.55 4.77
CA ARG A 326 -22.26 -16.45 3.81
C ARG A 326 -22.71 -17.89 4.00
N PHE A 327 -22.75 -18.38 5.24
CA PHE A 327 -23.26 -19.70 5.57
C PHE A 327 -24.69 -19.90 5.05
N LEU A 328 -25.58 -18.96 5.33
CA LEU A 328 -26.96 -19.00 4.86
C LEU A 328 -27.01 -19.03 3.33
N GLY A 329 -26.27 -18.16 2.65
CA GLY A 329 -26.28 -18.09 1.19
C GLY A 329 -25.79 -19.35 0.48
N VAL A 330 -24.93 -20.15 1.13
CA VAL A 330 -24.43 -21.42 0.58
C VAL A 330 -25.39 -22.58 0.86
N ASN A 331 -25.99 -22.63 2.05
CA ASN A 331 -26.70 -23.82 2.53
C ASN A 331 -28.24 -23.68 2.49
N TYR A 332 -28.75 -22.45 2.38
CA TYR A 332 -30.19 -22.16 2.41
C TYR A 332 -30.56 -21.15 1.33
N ARG A 333 -31.50 -21.51 0.43
CA ARG A 333 -31.91 -20.61 -0.66
C ARG A 333 -32.85 -19.50 -0.19
N ASN A 334 -33.83 -19.82 0.66
CA ASN A 334 -34.91 -18.89 1.07
C ASN A 334 -35.31 -19.06 2.54
N LEU A 335 -34.34 -19.16 3.47
CA LEU A 335 -34.65 -19.25 4.90
C LEU A 335 -35.18 -17.91 5.43
N ASN A 336 -36.30 -17.95 6.12
CA ASN A 336 -36.89 -16.83 6.84
C ASN A 336 -36.36 -16.76 8.28
N PRO A 337 -36.37 -15.58 8.92
CA PRO A 337 -35.93 -15.43 10.31
C PRO A 337 -36.64 -16.36 11.31
N SER A 338 -37.93 -16.64 11.11
CA SER A 338 -38.75 -17.49 11.98
C SER A 338 -38.39 -18.97 11.87
N GLU A 339 -37.72 -19.37 10.79
CA GLU A 339 -37.29 -20.73 10.51
C GLU A 339 -35.88 -21.02 11.03
N ILE A 340 -35.21 -20.01 11.63
CA ILE A 340 -33.93 -20.22 12.28
C ILE A 340 -34.18 -21.02 13.57
N ASP A 341 -33.76 -22.26 13.54
CA ASP A 341 -33.88 -23.21 14.64
C ASP A 341 -32.50 -23.70 15.12
N ARG A 342 -32.52 -24.68 16.02
CA ARG A 342 -31.30 -25.26 16.57
C ARG A 342 -30.48 -26.02 15.53
N ASP A 343 -31.13 -26.69 14.58
CA ASP A 343 -30.43 -27.44 13.53
C ASP A 343 -29.66 -26.50 12.58
N CYS A 344 -30.27 -25.37 12.22
CA CYS A 344 -29.60 -24.30 11.47
C CYS A 344 -28.32 -23.81 12.19
N ILE A 345 -28.39 -23.59 13.51
CA ILE A 345 -27.23 -23.18 14.29
C ILE A 345 -26.17 -24.28 14.33
N LEU A 346 -26.53 -25.55 14.55
CA LEU A 346 -25.58 -26.67 14.54
C LEU A 346 -24.84 -26.77 13.20
N ASN A 347 -25.56 -26.62 12.09
CA ASN A 347 -24.97 -26.58 10.75
C ASN A 347 -24.03 -25.38 10.57
N PHE A 348 -24.34 -24.23 11.19
CA PHE A 348 -23.42 -23.09 11.22
C PHE A 348 -22.14 -23.38 12.02
N LEU A 349 -22.24 -24.07 13.16
CA LEU A 349 -21.06 -24.48 13.94
C LEU A 349 -20.16 -25.43 13.14
N ILE A 350 -20.75 -26.38 12.43
CA ILE A 350 -20.04 -27.30 11.53
C ILE A 350 -19.37 -26.51 10.40
N TYR A 351 -20.09 -25.56 9.79
CA TYR A 351 -19.54 -24.68 8.77
C TYR A 351 -18.33 -23.90 9.29
N LEU A 352 -18.42 -23.29 10.48
CA LEU A 352 -17.29 -22.59 11.09
C LEU A 352 -16.09 -23.52 11.35
N GLN A 353 -16.33 -24.76 11.81
CA GLN A 353 -15.28 -25.74 12.02
C GLN A 353 -14.57 -26.15 10.71
N ARG A 354 -15.29 -26.18 9.58
CA ARG A 354 -14.72 -26.51 8.26
C ARG A 354 -13.94 -25.35 7.65
N GLU A 355 -14.48 -24.14 7.73
CA GLU A 355 -13.85 -22.93 7.17
C GLU A 355 -12.66 -22.45 8.01
N TYR A 356 -12.70 -22.70 9.31
CA TYR A 356 -11.68 -22.28 10.28
C TYR A 356 -11.21 -23.50 11.13
N PRO A 357 -10.53 -24.47 10.50
CA PRO A 357 -10.20 -25.74 11.15
C PRO A 357 -9.03 -25.60 12.14
N ASP A 358 -8.11 -24.67 11.89
CA ASP A 358 -6.87 -24.54 12.64
C ASP A 358 -7.09 -24.18 14.11
N SER A 359 -6.25 -24.72 14.99
CA SER A 359 -6.23 -24.36 16.42
C SER A 359 -6.01 -22.85 16.65
N LYS A 360 -5.29 -22.18 15.75
CA LYS A 360 -5.07 -20.72 15.76
C LYS A 360 -6.34 -19.90 15.50
N SER A 361 -7.34 -20.50 14.86
CA SER A 361 -8.62 -19.87 14.52
C SER A 361 -9.72 -20.13 15.55
N ILE A 362 -9.41 -20.84 16.65
CA ILE A 362 -10.39 -21.17 17.69
C ILE A 362 -11.07 -19.93 18.29
N ASN A 363 -10.30 -18.85 18.48
CA ASN A 363 -10.84 -17.58 18.95
C ASN A 363 -11.78 -16.96 17.91
N THR A 364 -11.44 -17.04 16.62
CA THR A 364 -12.31 -16.56 15.54
C THR A 364 -13.66 -17.29 15.56
N ARG A 365 -13.65 -18.61 15.72
CA ARG A 365 -14.89 -19.41 15.83
C ARG A 365 -15.68 -19.05 17.07
N ARG A 366 -15.02 -19.01 18.25
CA ARG A 366 -15.66 -18.63 19.51
C ARG A 366 -16.31 -17.24 19.44
N GLU A 367 -15.61 -16.26 18.87
CA GLU A 367 -16.16 -14.90 18.74
C GLU A 367 -17.32 -14.88 17.75
N ALA A 368 -17.21 -15.52 16.57
CA ALA A 368 -18.33 -15.60 15.63
C ALA A 368 -19.60 -16.20 16.26
N ILE A 369 -19.46 -17.25 17.09
CA ILE A 369 -20.58 -17.89 17.79
C ILE A 369 -21.19 -16.94 18.83
N LYS A 370 -20.36 -16.32 19.68
CA LYS A 370 -20.82 -15.36 20.69
C LYS A 370 -21.51 -14.15 20.07
N GLN A 371 -20.95 -13.59 19.00
CA GLN A 371 -21.51 -12.42 18.34
C GLN A 371 -22.82 -12.76 17.63
N LEU A 372 -22.94 -13.97 17.07
CA LEU A 372 -24.21 -14.43 16.52
C LEU A 372 -25.27 -14.61 17.61
N ASP A 373 -24.91 -15.20 18.76
CA ASP A 373 -25.81 -15.35 19.91
C ASP A 373 -26.31 -13.99 20.43
N GLU A 374 -25.39 -13.04 20.64
CA GLU A 374 -25.74 -11.67 21.02
C GLU A 374 -26.65 -11.02 19.96
N PHE A 375 -26.32 -11.16 18.68
CA PHE A 375 -27.10 -10.59 17.58
C PHE A 375 -28.51 -11.15 17.50
N ILE A 376 -28.71 -12.47 17.64
CA ILE A 376 -30.02 -13.12 17.64
C ILE A 376 -30.86 -12.62 18.81
N LYS A 377 -30.29 -12.60 20.01
CA LYS A 377 -30.97 -12.14 21.24
C LYS A 377 -31.36 -10.67 21.16
N LEU A 378 -30.47 -9.81 20.65
CA LEU A 378 -30.77 -8.39 20.45
C LEU A 378 -31.83 -8.18 19.36
N SER A 379 -31.73 -8.91 18.25
CA SER A 379 -32.69 -8.78 17.15
C SER A 379 -34.09 -9.22 17.55
N HIS A 380 -34.21 -10.25 18.38
CA HIS A 380 -35.49 -10.64 18.97
C HIS A 380 -35.98 -9.58 19.97
N ARG A 381 -35.14 -9.13 20.92
CA ARG A 381 -35.50 -8.14 21.95
C ARG A 381 -36.00 -6.82 21.37
N PHE A 382 -35.38 -6.34 20.31
CA PHE A 382 -35.72 -5.07 19.67
C PHE A 382 -36.62 -5.22 18.43
N ASN A 383 -37.16 -6.42 18.19
CA ASN A 383 -38.03 -6.73 17.04
C ASN A 383 -37.41 -6.37 15.67
N TRP A 384 -36.09 -6.52 15.52
CA TRP A 384 -35.42 -6.40 14.22
C TRP A 384 -35.60 -7.65 13.36
N LEU A 385 -35.79 -8.81 14.00
CA LEU A 385 -36.05 -10.10 13.35
C LEU A 385 -37.16 -10.84 14.09
N ASN A 386 -38.08 -11.44 13.33
CA ASN A 386 -39.10 -12.33 13.86
C ASN A 386 -38.53 -13.75 14.08
N ILE A 387 -37.71 -13.91 15.11
CA ILE A 387 -37.11 -15.21 15.47
C ILE A 387 -38.02 -15.89 16.50
N ALA A 388 -38.47 -17.11 16.21
CA ALA A 388 -39.41 -17.86 17.04
C ALA A 388 -38.84 -18.17 18.44
N ASN A 389 -37.57 -18.56 18.52
CA ASN A 389 -36.86 -18.78 19.77
C ASN A 389 -35.45 -18.16 19.70
N PRO A 390 -35.11 -17.16 20.54
CA PRO A 390 -33.79 -16.54 20.51
C PRO A 390 -32.69 -17.35 21.23
N ASN A 391 -33.05 -18.36 22.03
CA ASN A 391 -32.11 -19.14 22.84
C ASN A 391 -31.64 -20.41 22.08
N LEU A 392 -30.82 -20.21 21.05
CA LEU A 392 -30.35 -21.30 20.16
C LEU A 392 -28.89 -21.69 20.35
N ILE A 393 -28.11 -20.87 21.07
CA ILE A 393 -26.67 -21.05 21.31
C ILE A 393 -26.42 -21.13 22.82
N PHE A 394 -25.65 -22.14 23.22
CA PHE A 394 -25.36 -22.44 24.62
C PHE A 394 -23.85 -22.38 24.91
N PRO A 395 -23.43 -22.24 26.19
CA PRO A 395 -22.01 -22.24 26.57
C PRO A 395 -21.23 -23.45 26.03
N GLU A 396 -21.88 -24.61 25.93
CA GLU A 396 -21.33 -25.88 25.44
C GLU A 396 -20.98 -25.84 23.94
N ASP A 397 -21.59 -24.95 23.16
CA ASP A 397 -21.31 -24.77 21.74
C ASP A 397 -19.96 -24.10 21.48
N LEU A 398 -19.39 -23.45 22.50
CA LEU A 398 -18.15 -22.69 22.35
C LEU A 398 -16.93 -23.64 22.31
N PRO A 399 -16.10 -23.58 21.24
CA PRO A 399 -14.91 -24.43 21.12
C PRO A 399 -13.98 -24.34 22.34
N ARG A 400 -13.59 -25.47 22.94
CA ARG A 400 -12.74 -25.49 24.15
C ARG A 400 -11.35 -24.93 23.88
N LEU A 401 -10.94 -23.91 24.64
CA LEU A 401 -9.59 -23.37 24.54
C LEU A 401 -8.58 -24.41 25.04
N SER A 402 -7.54 -24.70 24.25
CA SER A 402 -6.39 -25.46 24.77
C SER A 402 -5.73 -24.68 25.91
N LYS A 403 -5.40 -25.37 27.00
CA LYS A 403 -4.71 -24.80 28.18
C LYS A 403 -3.22 -24.49 27.91
N SER A 404 -2.71 -24.76 26.72
CA SER A 404 -1.28 -24.63 26.37
C SER A 404 -0.79 -23.18 26.54
N GLY A 405 0.33 -23.04 27.27
CA GLY A 405 0.85 -21.79 27.85
C GLY A 405 0.93 -20.63 26.88
N LYS A 406 0.23 -19.52 27.19
CA LYS A 406 0.05 -18.43 26.23
C LYS A 406 1.01 -17.27 26.39
N THR A 407 1.67 -17.07 27.54
CA THR A 407 2.48 -15.87 27.77
C THR A 407 3.96 -16.06 27.45
N PHE A 408 4.59 -17.17 27.83
CA PHE A 408 6.01 -17.42 27.52
C PHE A 408 6.26 -17.42 26.01
N ASP A 409 5.43 -18.12 25.24
CA ASP A 409 5.51 -18.17 23.77
C ASP A 409 5.22 -16.83 23.08
N GLN A 410 4.81 -15.80 23.82
CA GLN A 410 4.51 -14.45 23.35
C GLN A 410 5.64 -13.43 23.63
N ILE A 411 6.67 -13.82 24.38
CA ILE A 411 7.85 -12.99 24.63
C ILE A 411 8.75 -12.98 23.38
N ILE A 412 9.45 -11.86 23.17
CA ILE A 412 10.52 -11.75 22.18
C ILE A 412 11.81 -12.25 22.85
N PRO A 413 12.47 -13.30 22.33
CA PRO A 413 13.71 -13.80 22.91
C PRO A 413 14.83 -12.76 22.94
N ASP A 414 15.67 -12.78 23.96
CA ASP A 414 16.76 -11.79 24.14
C ASP A 414 17.71 -11.77 22.93
N GLU A 415 18.06 -12.94 22.38
CA GLU A 415 18.89 -13.06 21.17
C GLU A 415 18.28 -12.35 19.95
N VAL A 416 16.95 -12.28 19.88
CA VAL A 416 16.24 -11.55 18.82
C VAL A 416 16.28 -10.06 19.09
N ILE A 417 16.11 -9.62 20.34
CA ILE A 417 16.19 -8.21 20.73
C ILE A 417 17.58 -7.64 20.40
N GLU A 418 18.65 -8.37 20.74
CA GLU A 418 20.02 -7.98 20.44
C GLU A 418 20.26 -7.84 18.92
N GLN A 419 19.78 -8.80 18.13
CA GLN A 419 19.83 -8.71 16.66
C GLN A 419 19.04 -7.50 16.14
N VAL A 420 17.84 -7.24 16.67
CA VAL A 420 17.01 -6.10 16.28
C VAL A 420 17.73 -4.78 16.57
N ILE A 421 18.25 -4.60 17.79
CA ILE A 421 18.97 -3.38 18.21
C ILE A 421 20.19 -3.14 17.32
N SER A 422 20.95 -4.21 17.04
CA SER A 422 22.18 -4.14 16.25
C SER A 422 21.95 -3.88 14.76
N ASN A 423 20.70 -3.98 14.28
CA ASN A 423 20.33 -3.78 12.88
C ASN A 423 19.29 -2.66 12.70
N LEU A 424 19.01 -1.82 13.72
CA LEU A 424 17.93 -0.82 13.65
C LEU A 424 18.03 0.16 12.47
N ASP A 425 19.23 0.34 11.89
CA ASP A 425 19.48 1.09 10.67
C ASP A 425 18.77 0.53 9.42
N GLY A 426 18.40 -0.75 9.44
CA GLY A 426 17.54 -1.36 8.43
C GLY A 426 16.10 -0.90 8.46
N LEU A 427 15.67 -0.22 9.53
CA LEU A 427 14.37 0.40 9.60
C LEU A 427 14.46 1.88 9.22
N PRO A 428 13.46 2.39 8.49
CA PRO A 428 13.27 3.82 8.34
C PRO A 428 13.24 4.50 9.71
N ILE A 429 13.91 5.63 9.83
CA ILE A 429 14.31 6.22 11.12
C ILE A 429 13.20 6.35 12.16
N HIS A 430 12.01 6.82 11.78
CA HIS A 430 10.88 6.95 12.70
C HIS A 430 10.31 5.59 13.13
N PHE A 431 10.37 4.56 12.29
CA PHE A 431 10.02 3.19 12.69
C PHE A 431 11.07 2.57 13.61
N ALA A 432 12.36 2.86 13.41
CA ALA A 432 13.41 2.47 14.36
C ALA A 432 13.14 3.07 15.75
N ARG A 433 12.77 4.35 15.81
CA ARG A 433 12.38 5.03 17.07
C ARG A 433 11.09 4.50 17.67
N MET A 434 10.10 4.12 16.86
CA MET A 434 8.92 3.39 17.34
C MET A 434 9.29 2.05 17.98
N VAL A 435 10.27 1.32 17.42
CA VAL A 435 10.77 0.07 18.03
C VAL A 435 11.44 0.35 19.38
N LEU A 436 12.33 1.34 19.47
CA LEU A 436 12.96 1.73 20.74
C LEU A 436 11.93 2.08 21.82
N LEU A 437 10.93 2.87 21.47
CA LEU A 437 9.85 3.23 22.39
C LEU A 437 9.06 2.00 22.87
N LYS A 438 8.77 1.05 21.97
CA LYS A 438 8.06 -0.19 22.30
C LYS A 438 8.89 -1.20 23.08
N LEU A 439 10.21 -1.14 23.00
CA LEU A 439 11.11 -1.93 23.84
C LEU A 439 11.22 -1.33 25.25
N ALA A 440 11.26 0.00 25.35
CA ALA A 440 11.39 0.69 26.63
C ALA A 440 10.09 0.75 27.43
N VAL A 441 8.94 0.86 26.75
CA VAL A 441 7.63 1.01 27.40
C VAL A 441 6.66 -0.03 26.85
N PRO A 442 5.88 -0.75 27.69
CA PRO A 442 4.95 -1.78 27.25
C PRO A 442 3.66 -1.20 26.61
N ILE A 443 3.80 -0.32 25.63
CA ILE A 443 2.71 0.38 24.92
C ILE A 443 2.09 -0.44 23.78
N ARG A 444 0.82 -0.20 23.49
CA ARG A 444 0.11 -0.77 22.32
C ARG A 444 0.55 -0.07 21.04
N VAL A 445 0.40 -0.76 19.90
CA VAL A 445 0.81 -0.19 18.61
C VAL A 445 -0.02 1.03 18.23
N SER A 446 -1.32 1.05 18.55
CA SER A 446 -2.20 2.19 18.30
C SER A 446 -1.82 3.43 19.11
N GLU A 447 -1.33 3.24 20.35
CA GLU A 447 -0.85 4.32 21.21
C GLU A 447 0.42 4.95 20.61
N VAL A 448 1.38 4.14 20.16
CA VAL A 448 2.59 4.65 19.49
C VAL A 448 2.24 5.38 18.20
N CYS A 449 1.41 4.75 17.36
CA CYS A 449 1.00 5.31 16.08
C CYS A 449 0.26 6.64 16.24
N GLY A 450 -0.58 6.78 17.26
CA GLY A 450 -1.35 7.98 17.56
C GLY A 450 -0.78 8.84 18.69
N MET A 451 0.51 8.72 19.00
CA MET A 451 1.11 9.48 20.10
C MET A 451 1.18 10.97 19.75
N ARG A 452 0.81 11.82 20.71
CA ARG A 452 0.82 13.27 20.51
C ARG A 452 2.23 13.85 20.51
N PHE A 453 2.39 14.99 19.85
CA PHE A 453 3.67 15.69 19.77
C PHE A 453 4.16 16.15 21.15
N ASP A 454 3.24 16.59 22.02
CA ASP A 454 3.45 17.07 23.39
C ASP A 454 3.42 15.95 24.46
N CYS A 455 3.91 14.75 24.12
CA CYS A 455 3.84 13.56 24.99
C CYS A 455 4.82 13.55 26.17
N LEU A 456 5.74 14.50 26.27
CA LEU A 456 6.73 14.57 27.35
C LEU A 456 6.33 15.62 28.39
N ARG A 457 6.35 15.25 29.68
CA ARG A 457 6.23 16.18 30.80
C ARG A 457 7.31 15.91 31.84
N GLN A 458 7.71 16.95 32.56
CA GLN A 458 8.58 16.82 33.74
C GLN A 458 7.76 17.09 35.00
N ASP A 459 8.09 16.39 36.08
CA ASP A 459 7.62 16.76 37.42
C ASP A 459 8.50 17.84 38.06
N ALA A 460 8.23 18.17 39.32
CA ALA A 460 8.95 19.20 40.05
C ALA A 460 10.41 18.82 40.34
N GLU A 461 10.69 17.52 40.43
CA GLU A 461 11.98 16.91 40.68
C GLU A 461 12.84 16.80 39.39
N GLY A 462 12.22 17.02 38.23
CA GLY A 462 12.86 17.02 36.91
C GLY A 462 12.89 15.65 36.24
N ASP A 463 12.20 14.65 36.80
CA ASP A 463 12.01 13.33 36.21
C ASP A 463 11.01 13.40 35.05
N TRP A 464 11.22 12.54 34.05
CA TRP A 464 10.49 12.58 32.79
C TRP A 464 9.37 11.54 32.76
N TRP A 465 8.19 12.00 32.35
CA TRP A 465 6.98 11.19 32.23
C TRP A 465 6.44 11.22 30.81
N LEU A 466 6.06 10.03 30.32
CA LEU A 466 5.43 9.83 29.03
C LEU A 466 3.90 9.82 29.17
N HIS A 467 3.25 10.76 28.50
CA HIS A 467 1.80 10.90 28.41
C HIS A 467 1.29 10.43 27.04
N PHE A 468 0.26 9.60 27.02
CA PHE A 468 -0.36 9.13 25.78
C PHE A 468 -1.82 8.73 25.98
N TRP A 469 -2.56 8.66 24.88
CA TRP A 469 -3.99 8.33 24.90
C TRP A 469 -4.23 6.83 24.72
N ASP A 470 -4.97 6.21 25.63
CA ASP A 470 -5.47 4.85 25.47
C ASP A 470 -6.69 4.86 24.55
N TYR A 471 -6.47 4.55 23.28
CA TYR A 471 -7.53 4.50 22.27
C TYR A 471 -8.51 3.32 22.46
N LYS A 472 -8.17 2.30 23.25
CA LYS A 472 -9.06 1.17 23.54
C LYS A 472 -10.07 1.56 24.62
N LEU A 473 -9.59 2.21 25.69
CA LEU A 473 -10.41 2.68 26.80
C LEU A 473 -10.97 4.09 26.59
N ASN A 474 -10.52 4.77 25.54
CA ASN A 474 -10.91 6.12 25.16
C ASN A 474 -10.71 7.14 26.30
N LYS A 475 -9.53 7.11 26.93
CA LYS A 475 -9.10 8.01 28.00
C LYS A 475 -7.60 8.26 27.95
N GLU A 476 -7.12 9.27 28.68
CA GLU A 476 -5.67 9.43 28.91
C GLU A 476 -5.15 8.23 29.70
N HIS A 477 -4.02 7.68 29.28
CA HIS A 477 -3.34 6.60 29.99
C HIS A 477 -2.62 7.16 31.21
N ASN A 478 -2.44 6.34 32.25
CA ASN A 478 -1.59 6.70 33.37
C ASN A 478 -0.17 7.04 32.86
N PRO A 479 0.42 8.17 33.26
CA PRO A 479 1.76 8.53 32.82
C PRO A 479 2.78 7.46 33.20
N VAL A 480 3.75 7.21 32.33
CA VAL A 480 4.81 6.22 32.58
C VAL A 480 6.16 6.92 32.72
N PRO A 481 6.93 6.69 33.80
CA PRO A 481 8.25 7.29 33.94
C PRO A 481 9.20 6.71 32.89
N ILE A 482 10.05 7.56 32.31
CA ILE A 482 10.97 7.19 31.23
C ILE A 482 12.38 7.72 31.46
N SER A 483 13.37 7.01 30.91
CA SER A 483 14.77 7.42 31.05
C SER A 483 15.12 8.64 30.17
N ARG A 484 16.20 9.33 30.54
CA ARG A 484 16.73 10.48 29.78
C ARG A 484 17.15 10.09 28.36
N GLU A 485 17.60 8.86 28.15
CA GLU A 485 17.96 8.32 26.84
C GLU A 485 16.73 8.21 25.94
N LEU A 486 15.60 7.73 26.47
CA LEU A 486 14.36 7.65 25.71
C LEU A 486 13.77 9.04 25.41
N VAL A 487 13.92 9.99 26.33
CA VAL A 487 13.57 11.40 26.09
C VAL A 487 14.34 11.95 24.88
N LYS A 488 15.64 11.69 24.78
CA LYS A 488 16.45 12.08 23.60
C LYS A 488 15.91 11.47 22.31
N VAL A 489 15.47 10.20 22.33
CA VAL A 489 14.85 9.53 21.17
C VAL A 489 13.56 10.23 20.74
N ILE A 490 12.71 10.59 21.71
CA ILE A 490 11.44 11.30 21.45
C ILE A 490 11.71 12.71 20.93
N GLN A 491 12.64 13.45 21.54
CA GLN A 491 13.01 14.80 21.09
C GLN A 491 13.62 14.79 19.68
N ALA A 492 14.47 13.81 19.35
CA ALA A 492 14.97 13.63 18.00
C ALA A 492 13.83 13.35 17.00
N GLN A 493 12.80 12.62 17.42
CA GLN A 493 11.61 12.42 16.60
C GLN A 493 10.77 13.70 16.46
N GLN A 494 10.60 14.49 17.52
CA GLN A 494 9.93 15.80 17.46
C GLN A 494 10.61 16.72 16.44
N GLN A 495 11.95 16.75 16.43
CA GLN A 495 12.74 17.52 15.46
C GLN A 495 12.53 17.02 14.02
N LEU A 496 12.57 15.70 13.80
CA LEU A 496 12.30 15.13 12.47
C LEU A 496 10.93 15.53 11.97
N THR A 497 9.90 15.36 12.81
CA THR A 497 8.51 15.68 12.44
C THR A 497 8.35 17.16 12.10
N LYS A 498 8.87 18.08 12.93
CA LYS A 498 8.88 19.52 12.62
C LYS A 498 9.55 19.86 11.29
N GLY A 499 10.55 19.08 10.87
CA GLY A 499 11.28 19.31 9.61
C GLY A 499 10.58 18.78 8.35
N VAL A 500 9.53 17.96 8.48
CA VAL A 500 8.93 17.23 7.33
C VAL A 500 7.42 17.39 7.17
N VAL A 501 6.72 17.94 8.17
CA VAL A 501 5.28 18.23 8.11
C VAL A 501 4.99 19.68 8.54
N GLU A 502 3.78 20.15 8.25
CA GLU A 502 3.29 21.49 8.58
C GLU A 502 3.23 21.77 10.09
N GLU A 503 3.26 23.06 10.47
CA GLU A 503 3.36 23.51 11.87
C GLU A 503 2.21 23.02 12.77
N ASN A 504 1.02 22.80 12.20
CA ASN A 504 -0.18 22.41 12.96
C ASN A 504 -0.32 20.89 13.16
N TYR A 505 0.69 20.11 12.81
CA TYR A 505 0.65 18.66 12.98
C TYR A 505 0.77 18.23 14.46
N GLN A 506 -0.24 17.52 14.96
CA GLN A 506 -0.41 17.27 16.41
C GLN A 506 0.26 15.98 16.95
N TYR A 507 0.89 15.17 16.09
CA TYR A 507 1.36 13.83 16.47
C TYR A 507 2.89 13.73 16.42
N LEU A 508 3.45 12.83 17.23
CA LEU A 508 4.90 12.61 17.30
C LEU A 508 5.44 12.00 16.00
N PHE A 509 4.72 11.02 15.44
CA PHE A 509 5.14 10.29 14.25
C PHE A 509 4.25 10.62 13.06
N CYS A 510 4.85 10.79 11.89
CA CYS A 510 4.15 10.97 10.61
C CYS A 510 4.29 9.74 9.69
N ALA A 511 3.32 9.57 8.81
CA ALA A 511 3.24 8.50 7.83
C ALA A 511 4.08 8.84 6.61
N ARG A 512 4.23 7.84 5.75
CA ARG A 512 4.92 7.97 4.47
C ARG A 512 3.98 7.67 3.31
N ASN A 513 4.23 8.32 2.18
CA ASN A 513 3.58 8.00 0.93
C ASN A 513 4.62 7.61 -0.14
N GLY A 514 4.17 6.86 -1.14
CA GLY A 514 5.00 6.48 -2.29
C GLY A 514 6.12 5.49 -1.97
N ALA A 515 6.92 5.20 -2.99
CA ALA A 515 8.14 4.41 -2.85
C ALA A 515 9.26 5.28 -2.27
N GLN A 516 10.27 4.62 -1.71
CA GLN A 516 11.53 5.26 -1.32
C GLN A 516 12.08 6.06 -2.51
N LYS A 517 12.55 7.27 -2.24
CA LYS A 517 13.22 8.12 -3.23
C LYS A 517 14.58 7.53 -3.60
N LYS A 518 15.14 8.04 -4.70
CA LYS A 518 16.46 7.61 -5.21
C LYS A 518 17.62 7.89 -4.24
N ASP A 519 17.43 8.84 -3.32
CA ASP A 519 18.40 9.23 -2.29
C ASP A 519 18.27 8.41 -1.01
N GLY A 520 17.38 7.42 -0.95
CA GLY A 520 17.11 6.61 0.24
C GLY A 520 16.00 7.18 1.14
N THR A 521 15.60 8.43 0.94
CA THR A 521 14.61 9.08 1.82
C THR A 521 13.17 8.72 1.43
N PHE A 522 12.22 8.97 2.34
CA PHE A 522 10.79 8.78 2.06
C PHE A 522 10.06 10.12 1.96
N ASN A 523 8.94 10.14 1.24
CA ASN A 523 8.00 11.26 1.32
C ASN A 523 7.15 11.12 2.58
N TYR A 524 7.30 12.05 3.49
CA TYR A 524 6.45 12.15 4.67
C TYR A 524 5.13 12.86 4.34
N ILE A 525 4.07 12.51 5.05
CA ILE A 525 2.76 13.17 4.96
C ILE A 525 2.27 13.52 6.37
N ALA A 526 1.50 14.60 6.48
CA ALA A 526 0.88 15.07 7.72
C ALA A 526 -0.29 14.16 8.16
N HIS A 527 0.02 12.89 8.43
CA HIS A 527 -0.93 11.89 8.90
C HIS A 527 -0.19 10.88 9.79
N PRO A 528 -0.75 10.40 10.91
CA PRO A 528 -0.08 9.40 11.76
C PRO A 528 0.18 8.07 11.03
N PRO A 529 1.30 7.36 11.32
CA PRO A 529 1.60 6.10 10.65
C PRO A 529 0.59 5.01 11.01
N GLY A 530 0.12 4.27 10.01
CA GLY A 530 -0.77 3.12 10.22
C GLY A 530 -0.07 1.94 10.88
N ALA A 531 -0.73 1.27 11.82
CA ALA A 531 -0.22 0.06 12.47
C ALA A 531 0.15 -1.04 11.45
N SER A 532 -0.62 -1.18 10.37
CA SER A 532 -0.33 -2.14 9.29
C SER A 532 0.99 -1.82 8.56
N SER A 533 1.28 -0.53 8.33
CA SER A 533 2.53 -0.09 7.72
C SER A 533 3.73 -0.40 8.62
N PHE A 534 3.59 -0.16 9.93
CA PHE A 534 4.62 -0.49 10.90
C PHE A 534 4.86 -2.01 10.96
N ARG A 535 3.81 -2.83 11.06
CA ARG A 535 3.91 -4.30 11.04
C ARG A 535 4.54 -4.84 9.77
N PHE A 536 4.19 -4.25 8.62
CA PHE A 536 4.76 -4.61 7.34
C PHE A 536 6.26 -4.29 7.29
N ALA A 537 6.66 -3.11 7.76
CA ALA A 537 8.06 -2.75 7.84
C ALA A 537 8.86 -3.66 8.78
N LEU A 538 8.31 -4.05 9.93
CA LEU A 538 8.95 -5.03 10.82
C LEU A 538 9.11 -6.40 10.15
N LYS A 539 8.11 -6.83 9.36
CA LYS A 539 8.19 -8.09 8.62
C LYS A 539 9.31 -8.04 7.57
N GLN A 540 9.34 -6.99 6.75
CA GLN A 540 10.40 -6.81 5.75
C GLN A 540 11.76 -6.73 6.43
N PHE A 541 11.88 -5.93 7.48
CA PHE A 541 13.09 -5.80 8.27
C PHE A 541 13.63 -7.14 8.77
N THR A 542 12.77 -8.02 9.32
CA THR A 542 13.21 -9.34 9.78
C THR A 542 13.72 -10.23 8.65
N GLU A 543 13.15 -10.10 7.45
CA GLU A 543 13.55 -10.86 6.27
C GLU A 543 14.86 -10.27 5.68
N ASP A 544 14.93 -8.96 5.49
CA ASP A 544 16.06 -8.24 4.87
C ASP A 544 17.34 -8.29 5.72
N ARG A 545 17.20 -8.25 7.06
CA ARG A 545 18.33 -8.31 7.99
C ARG A 545 18.58 -9.69 8.57
N ASN A 546 17.90 -10.71 8.06
CA ASN A 546 18.03 -12.11 8.48
C ASN A 546 17.95 -12.28 10.01
N ILE A 547 16.96 -11.65 10.64
CA ILE A 547 16.75 -11.74 12.09
C ILE A 547 16.17 -13.12 12.38
N THR A 548 16.92 -13.97 13.10
CA THR A 548 16.57 -15.38 13.32
C THR A 548 16.42 -15.73 14.79
N TYR A 549 15.62 -16.77 15.04
CA TYR A 549 15.50 -17.45 16.32
C TYR A 549 15.51 -18.94 16.05
N GLN A 550 16.37 -19.71 16.73
CA GLN A 550 16.49 -21.16 16.52
C GLN A 550 16.65 -21.56 15.03
N GLY A 551 17.48 -20.81 14.30
CA GLY A 551 17.79 -21.09 12.89
C GLY A 551 16.68 -20.75 11.88
N ARG A 552 15.62 -20.02 12.28
CA ARG A 552 14.53 -19.60 11.38
C ARG A 552 14.27 -18.11 11.49
N ILE A 553 13.86 -17.47 10.39
CA ILE A 553 13.46 -16.06 10.37
C ILE A 553 12.35 -15.81 11.40
N TYR A 554 12.57 -14.86 12.31
CA TYR A 554 11.64 -14.53 13.37
C TYR A 554 10.54 -13.58 12.89
N LYS A 555 9.64 -14.08 12.03
CA LYS A 555 8.51 -13.30 11.47
C LYS A 555 7.54 -12.76 12.52
N ASP A 556 7.60 -13.32 13.72
CA ASP A 556 6.75 -12.95 14.85
C ASP A 556 7.07 -11.57 15.43
N LEU A 557 8.20 -10.93 15.07
CA LEU A 557 8.46 -9.52 15.42
C LEU A 557 7.34 -8.59 14.93
N SER A 558 6.74 -8.89 13.78
CA SER A 558 5.60 -8.15 13.23
C SER A 558 4.34 -8.23 14.09
N LYS A 559 4.24 -9.19 15.03
CA LYS A 559 3.18 -9.26 16.03
C LYS A 559 3.49 -8.27 17.15
N THR A 560 3.26 -6.99 16.88
CA THR A 560 3.62 -5.82 17.72
C THR A 560 3.18 -5.87 19.19
N HIS A 561 2.24 -6.75 19.57
CA HIS A 561 1.84 -6.94 20.96
C HIS A 561 2.86 -7.74 21.77
N ARG A 562 3.74 -8.52 21.12
CA ARG A 562 4.84 -9.25 21.76
C ARG A 562 5.83 -8.33 22.48
N PHE A 563 6.13 -7.16 21.91
CA PHE A 563 6.93 -6.12 22.59
C PHE A 563 6.35 -5.76 23.96
N ARG A 564 5.02 -5.60 24.02
CA ARG A 564 4.32 -5.28 25.26
C ARG A 564 4.34 -6.46 26.25
N HIS A 565 4.15 -7.69 25.77
CA HIS A 565 4.29 -8.87 26.65
C HIS A 565 5.71 -9.01 27.20
N THR A 566 6.72 -8.70 26.39
CA THR A 566 8.13 -8.72 26.77
C THR A 566 8.42 -7.69 27.84
N GLY A 567 8.07 -6.41 27.62
CA GLY A 567 8.25 -5.35 28.61
C GLY A 567 7.47 -5.61 29.91
N ALA A 568 6.23 -6.09 29.83
CA ALA A 568 5.45 -6.46 31.02
C ALA A 568 6.13 -7.56 31.85
N SER A 569 6.66 -8.58 31.17
CA SER A 569 7.36 -9.69 31.81
C SER A 569 8.68 -9.23 32.42
N GLU A 570 9.39 -8.33 31.74
CA GLU A 570 10.64 -7.75 32.23
C GLU A 570 10.43 -6.91 33.49
N LEU A 571 9.40 -6.06 33.54
CA LEU A 571 9.05 -5.28 34.74
C LEU A 571 8.79 -6.19 35.95
N ILE A 572 8.00 -7.25 35.74
CA ILE A 572 7.72 -8.23 36.79
C ILE A 572 9.02 -8.92 37.21
N ASN A 573 9.82 -9.41 36.27
CA ASN A 573 11.10 -10.09 36.54
C ASN A 573 12.11 -9.20 37.28
N LYS A 574 12.04 -7.87 37.09
CA LYS A 574 12.83 -6.87 37.82
C LYS A 574 12.27 -6.55 39.22
N GLY A 575 11.21 -7.22 39.66
CA GLY A 575 10.63 -7.10 40.99
C GLY A 575 9.53 -6.05 41.11
N MET A 576 9.05 -5.47 40.00
CA MET A 576 7.96 -4.50 40.07
C MET A 576 6.66 -5.17 40.55
N PRO A 577 5.98 -4.61 41.58
CA PRO A 577 4.72 -5.17 42.08
C PRO A 577 3.65 -5.30 40.99
N LEU A 578 2.88 -6.39 41.04
CA LEU A 578 1.88 -6.72 40.03
C LEU A 578 0.85 -5.60 39.82
N LEU A 579 0.47 -4.89 40.89
CA LEU A 579 -0.47 -3.76 40.83
C LEU A 579 0.12 -2.57 40.06
N MET A 580 1.40 -2.24 40.25
CA MET A 580 2.05 -1.18 39.48
C MET A 580 2.17 -1.57 38.00
N VAL A 581 2.47 -2.85 37.73
CA VAL A 581 2.49 -3.36 36.35
C VAL A 581 1.09 -3.30 35.72
N GLN A 582 0.03 -3.59 36.49
CA GLN A 582 -1.35 -3.44 36.03
C GLN A 582 -1.66 -1.98 35.64
N GLU A 583 -1.21 -1.01 36.44
CA GLU A 583 -1.38 0.42 36.16
C GLU A 583 -0.60 0.88 34.92
N ILE A 584 0.68 0.48 34.79
CA ILE A 584 1.52 0.78 33.62
C ILE A 584 0.95 0.15 32.34
N LEU A 585 0.30 -1.00 32.47
CA LEU A 585 -0.39 -1.64 31.36
C LEU A 585 -1.79 -1.06 31.11
N GLY A 586 -2.39 -0.31 32.03
CA GLY A 586 -3.78 0.12 31.90
C GLY A 586 -4.73 -1.08 31.77
N HIS A 587 -4.51 -2.11 32.58
CA HIS A 587 -5.36 -3.30 32.64
C HIS A 587 -6.56 -3.07 33.58
N GLU A 588 -7.76 -3.36 33.10
CA GLU A 588 -9.02 -3.14 33.85
C GLU A 588 -9.17 -4.10 35.03
N THR A 589 -8.63 -5.32 34.93
CA THR A 589 -8.72 -6.32 36.00
C THR A 589 -7.37 -6.97 36.30
N PRO A 590 -7.12 -7.40 37.55
CA PRO A 590 -5.87 -8.08 37.92
C PRO A 590 -5.62 -9.38 37.15
N GLU A 591 -6.67 -10.10 36.75
CA GLU A 591 -6.57 -11.37 36.00
C GLU A 591 -5.86 -11.17 34.66
N MET A 592 -6.01 -9.99 34.03
CA MET A 592 -5.30 -9.65 32.81
C MET A 592 -3.78 -9.54 33.01
N THR A 593 -3.33 -9.21 34.21
CA THR A 593 -1.91 -9.07 34.56
C THR A 593 -1.34 -10.37 35.15
N LEU A 594 -2.17 -11.16 35.85
CA LEU A 594 -1.77 -12.47 36.41
C LEU A 594 -1.24 -13.46 35.36
N VAL A 595 -1.59 -13.27 34.08
CA VAL A 595 -1.03 -14.06 32.98
C VAL A 595 0.51 -13.97 32.90
N TYR A 596 1.11 -12.88 33.39
CA TYR A 596 2.56 -12.69 33.44
C TYR A 596 3.22 -13.22 34.72
N ALA A 597 2.46 -13.37 35.81
CA ALA A 597 2.99 -13.86 37.09
C ALA A 597 3.55 -15.29 36.98
N LYS A 598 3.06 -16.09 36.02
CA LYS A 598 3.56 -17.47 35.76
C LYS A 598 4.98 -17.53 35.20
N LEU A 599 5.57 -16.40 34.81
CA LEU A 599 6.93 -16.32 34.26
C LEU A 599 8.00 -16.13 35.35
N TYR A 600 7.56 -15.96 36.60
CA TYR A 600 8.35 -15.57 37.76
C TYR A 600 8.97 -16.77 38.52
N ASP A 601 9.32 -17.85 37.83
CA ASP A 601 9.76 -19.09 38.50
C ASP A 601 11.21 -19.01 39.02
N LYS A 602 12.07 -18.17 38.40
CA LYS A 602 13.45 -17.96 38.85
C LYS A 602 13.57 -17.05 40.07
N THR A 603 12.65 -16.09 40.22
CA THR A 603 12.64 -15.16 41.37
C THR A 603 11.88 -15.73 42.55
N LEU A 604 10.96 -16.69 42.34
CA LEU A 604 10.24 -17.34 43.43
C LEU A 604 11.18 -17.97 44.45
N LYS A 605 12.30 -18.58 43.99
CA LYS A 605 13.34 -19.10 44.88
C LYS A 605 14.04 -18.00 45.69
N LYS A 606 14.34 -16.85 45.08
CA LYS A 606 15.00 -15.71 45.73
C LYS A 606 14.07 -15.02 46.73
N THR A 607 12.84 -14.70 46.32
CA THR A 607 11.81 -14.15 47.20
C THR A 607 11.48 -15.13 48.31
N TRP A 608 11.34 -16.43 48.03
CA TRP A 608 11.15 -17.45 49.07
C TRP A 608 12.30 -17.47 50.07
N GLN A 609 13.56 -17.38 49.63
CA GLN A 609 14.72 -17.28 50.53
C GLN A 609 14.71 -16.00 51.38
N GLU A 610 14.20 -14.88 50.84
CA GLU A 610 14.14 -13.59 51.53
C GLU A 610 12.93 -13.47 52.48
N THR A 611 11.79 -14.09 52.15
CA THR A 611 10.52 -13.97 52.88
C THR A 611 10.10 -15.22 53.65
N SER A 612 10.86 -16.33 53.55
CA SER A 612 10.51 -17.55 54.28
C SER A 612 10.49 -17.27 55.79
N PRO A 613 9.48 -17.75 56.51
CA PRO A 613 9.48 -17.70 57.97
C PRO A 613 10.71 -18.45 58.51
N LYS A 614 11.64 -17.74 59.15
CA LYS A 614 12.83 -18.30 59.82
C LYS A 614 12.49 -19.10 61.09
N ILE A 615 11.26 -19.60 61.21
CA ILE A 615 10.79 -20.35 62.38
C ILE A 615 11.54 -21.69 62.47
N VAL A 616 11.86 -22.30 61.33
CA VAL A 616 12.66 -23.53 61.27
C VAL A 616 14.14 -23.27 61.54
N ASP A 617 14.68 -22.12 61.12
CA ASP A 617 16.08 -21.71 61.40
C ASP A 617 16.34 -21.41 62.89
N LYS A 618 15.29 -21.34 63.71
CA LYS A 618 15.38 -21.22 65.19
C LYS A 618 15.22 -22.56 65.91
N LEU A 619 14.91 -23.64 65.17
CA LEU A 619 14.71 -25.00 65.70
C LEU A 619 15.91 -25.92 65.43
N VAL A 620 16.90 -25.44 64.67
CA VAL A 620 18.24 -26.04 64.47
C VAL A 620 19.24 -25.19 65.22
#